data_AF-A0A2E5C9F7-F1
#
_entry.id   AF-A0A2E5C9F7-F1
#
_cell.length_a   1.000
_cell.length_b   1.000
_cell.length_c   1.000
_cell.angle_alpha   90.00
_cell.angle_beta   90.00
_cell.angle_gamma   90.00
#
_symmetry.space_group_name_H-M   'P 1'
#
loop_
_entity.id
_entity.type
_entity.pdbx_description
1 polymer ?
#
loop_
_entity_poly.entity_id
_entity_poly.type
_entity_poly.pdbx_seq_one_letter_code
_entity_poly.pdbx_strand_id
1 'polypeptide(L)'
;MIKLLIATLITYCSSVMSYDFTKNFKIEDAHLSGSEINIKVRYPEGFNPAKFQLVPYLSCKESFPVQCSATLLRLDHQFLDEEEITQDLRFDINEVFSESLPIILSLHGPDGVLVLKD
;
A
#
# COMPACT_ATOMS: atom_id res chain seq x y z
N MET A 1 -41.42 -19.17 -10.37
CA MET A 1 -39.96 -19.42 -10.43
C MET A 1 -39.25 -18.08 -10.31
N ILE A 2 -38.77 -17.72 -9.11
CA ILE A 2 -37.94 -16.52 -8.88
C ILE A 2 -36.58 -17.03 -8.39
N LYS A 3 -35.63 -17.12 -9.31
CA LYS A 3 -34.21 -17.36 -9.03
C LYS A 3 -33.46 -16.37 -9.89
N LEU A 4 -33.19 -15.16 -9.39
CA LEU A 4 -32.16 -14.24 -9.91
C LEU A 4 -32.35 -12.88 -9.23
N LEU A 5 -32.02 -12.78 -7.94
CA LEU A 5 -31.91 -11.46 -7.28
C LEU A 5 -31.06 -11.47 -6.01
N ILE A 6 -30.08 -12.38 -5.93
CA ILE A 6 -29.11 -12.41 -4.81
C ILE A 6 -27.67 -12.22 -5.33
N ALA A 7 -27.43 -12.36 -6.63
CA ALA A 7 -26.08 -12.28 -7.19
C ALA A 7 -25.53 -10.85 -7.34
N THR A 8 -26.36 -9.80 -7.22
CA THR A 8 -25.91 -8.41 -7.35
C THR A 8 -25.54 -7.75 -6.03
N LEU A 9 -25.91 -8.32 -4.87
CA LEU A 9 -25.59 -7.74 -3.57
C LEU A 9 -24.19 -8.14 -3.07
N ILE A 10 -23.65 -9.28 -3.52
CA ILE A 10 -22.34 -9.78 -3.08
C ILE A 10 -21.20 -9.08 -3.85
N THR A 11 -21.43 -8.66 -5.09
CA THR A 11 -20.40 -8.02 -5.93
C THR A 11 -20.09 -6.58 -5.52
N TYR A 12 -20.97 -5.91 -4.76
CA TYR A 12 -20.75 -4.55 -4.27
C TYR A 12 -19.98 -4.48 -2.95
N CYS A 13 -19.77 -5.59 -2.24
CA CYS A 13 -19.04 -5.60 -0.96
C CYS A 13 -17.53 -5.79 -1.11
N SER A 14 -17.03 -6.29 -2.24
CA SER A 14 -15.59 -6.61 -2.38
C SER A 14 -14.74 -5.46 -2.92
N SER A 15 -15.36 -4.39 -3.43
CA SER A 15 -14.65 -3.29 -4.11
C SER A 15 -14.77 -1.94 -3.39
N VAL A 16 -15.67 -1.80 -2.41
CA VAL A 16 -15.91 -0.53 -1.71
C VAL A 16 -15.03 -0.40 -0.44
N MET A 17 -14.51 -1.50 0.10
CA MET A 17 -13.59 -1.48 1.26
C MET A 17 -12.16 -1.02 0.94
N SER A 18 -11.81 -0.57 -0.27
CA SER A 18 -10.40 -0.48 -0.69
C SER A 18 -9.84 0.92 -0.96
N TYR A 19 -10.65 1.97 -1.11
CA TYR A 19 -10.15 3.24 -1.69
C TYR A 19 -10.14 4.43 -0.72
N ASP A 20 -10.88 4.38 0.39
CA ASP A 20 -10.86 5.48 1.38
C ASP A 20 -9.73 5.31 2.40
N PHE A 21 -9.23 4.09 2.63
CA PHE A 21 -8.11 3.83 3.55
C PHE A 21 -6.75 4.32 3.02
N THR A 22 -6.60 4.48 1.71
CA THR A 22 -5.35 4.95 1.09
C THR A 22 -5.24 6.46 0.99
N LYS A 23 -6.29 7.23 1.28
CA LYS A 23 -6.35 8.67 0.97
C LYS A 23 -5.85 9.61 2.07
N ASN A 24 -5.74 9.13 3.31
CA ASN A 24 -5.47 9.97 4.48
C ASN A 24 -4.02 9.87 4.96
N PHE A 25 -3.08 9.92 4.01
CA PHE A 25 -1.66 10.13 4.24
C PHE A 25 -1.00 10.63 2.95
N LYS A 26 0.26 11.05 3.04
CA LYS A 26 1.12 11.45 1.94
C LYS A 26 2.43 10.68 2.03
N ILE A 27 2.98 10.27 0.89
CA ILE A 27 4.35 9.74 0.82
C ILE A 27 5.28 10.94 0.59
N GLU A 28 6.13 11.24 1.56
CA GLU A 28 7.10 12.33 1.48
C GLU A 28 8.39 11.91 0.77
N ASP A 29 8.83 10.68 1.01
CA ASP A 29 10.00 10.08 0.38
C ASP A 29 9.85 8.56 0.34
N ALA A 30 10.47 7.92 -0.64
CA ALA A 30 10.50 6.47 -0.75
C ALA A 30 11.74 6.03 -1.55
N HIS A 31 12.45 5.03 -1.05
CA HIS A 31 13.62 4.47 -1.74
C HIS A 31 13.78 2.98 -1.47
N LEU A 32 14.41 2.30 -2.43
CA LEU A 32 14.94 0.95 -2.26
C LEU A 32 16.40 1.05 -1.86
N SER A 33 16.83 0.23 -0.90
CA SER A 33 18.21 0.16 -0.46
C SER A 33 18.57 -1.29 -0.18
N GLY A 34 19.03 -2.01 -1.21
CA GLY A 34 19.27 -3.43 -1.11
C GLY A 34 17.96 -4.15 -0.78
N SER A 35 17.91 -4.90 0.32
CA SER A 35 16.75 -5.71 0.71
C SER A 35 15.64 -4.94 1.43
N GLU A 36 15.80 -3.62 1.62
CA GLU A 36 14.86 -2.80 2.38
C GLU A 36 14.13 -1.77 1.51
N ILE A 37 12.82 -1.65 1.74
CA ILE A 37 11.98 -0.58 1.23
C ILE A 37 11.78 0.41 2.38
N ASN A 38 12.29 1.63 2.22
CA ASN A 38 12.14 2.70 3.20
C ASN A 38 11.13 3.72 2.65
N ILE A 39 10.08 4.01 3.42
CA ILE A 39 9.01 4.93 3.02
C ILE A 39 8.77 5.93 4.15
N LYS A 40 8.92 7.21 3.85
CA LYS A 40 8.57 8.29 4.76
C LYS A 40 7.17 8.77 4.45
N VAL A 41 6.27 8.70 5.42
CA VAL A 41 4.87 9.12 5.28
C VAL A 41 4.54 10.26 6.21
N ARG A 42 3.64 11.16 5.77
CA ARG A 42 3.01 12.17 6.61
C ARG A 42 1.51 11.94 6.66
N TYR A 43 0.91 12.01 7.85
CA TYR A 43 -0.51 11.71 8.02
C TYR A 43 -1.10 12.42 9.24
N PRO A 44 -2.44 12.64 9.27
CA PRO A 44 -3.11 13.16 10.45
C PRO A 44 -3.10 12.10 11.56
N GLU A 45 -2.61 12.48 12.74
CA GLU A 45 -2.58 11.60 13.91
C GLU A 45 -4.01 11.19 14.32
N GLY A 46 -4.13 9.95 14.80
CA GLY A 46 -5.36 9.44 15.38
C GLY A 46 -5.12 9.00 16.82
N PHE A 47 -6.17 8.53 17.48
CA PHE A 47 -6.11 8.11 18.89
C PHE A 47 -5.18 6.93 19.14
N ASN A 48 -4.89 6.16 18.09
CA ASN A 48 -3.97 5.04 18.12
C ASN A 48 -2.85 5.29 17.10
N PRO A 49 -1.62 4.81 17.37
CA PRO A 49 -0.55 4.85 16.40
C PRO A 49 -1.01 4.24 15.07
N ALA A 50 -0.83 4.98 13.98
CA ALA A 50 -1.24 4.53 12.66
C ALA A 50 -0.47 3.25 12.28
N LYS A 51 -1.16 2.32 11.64
CA LYS A 51 -0.56 1.07 11.17
C LYS A 51 -0.52 1.08 9.66
N PHE A 52 0.67 0.87 9.11
CA PHE A 52 0.87 0.79 7.67
C PHE A 52 1.22 -0.63 7.25
N GLN A 53 0.74 -1.02 6.07
CA GLN A 53 1.07 -2.29 5.46
C GLN A 53 1.36 -2.09 3.98
N LEU A 54 2.44 -2.71 3.51
CA LEU A 54 2.73 -2.82 2.10
C LEU A 54 2.13 -4.12 1.56
N VAL A 55 1.21 -4.01 0.60
CA VAL A 55 0.49 -5.16 0.04
C VAL A 55 0.88 -5.34 -1.43
N PRO A 56 1.41 -6.50 -1.85
CA PRO A 56 1.67 -6.79 -3.26
C PRO A 56 0.41 -6.61 -4.11
N TYR A 57 0.54 -5.87 -5.20
CA TYR A 57 -0.53 -5.59 -6.14
C TYR A 57 -0.15 -6.19 -7.48
N LEU A 58 -0.76 -7.33 -7.83
CA LEU A 58 -0.31 -8.22 -8.92
C LEU A 58 1.00 -8.95 -8.57
N SER A 59 1.18 -10.16 -9.09
CA SER A 59 2.43 -10.90 -8.92
C SER A 59 3.60 -10.18 -9.58
N CYS A 60 4.81 -10.33 -9.04
CA CYS A 60 6.02 -9.84 -9.70
C CYS A 60 6.15 -10.46 -11.10
N LYS A 61 6.57 -9.65 -12.07
CA LYS A 61 6.84 -10.13 -13.42
C LYS A 61 8.25 -10.68 -13.48
N GLU A 62 8.37 -11.96 -13.81
CA GLU A 62 9.64 -12.63 -14.09
C GLU A 62 10.35 -11.92 -15.25
N SER A 63 11.29 -11.04 -14.90
CA SER A 63 12.06 -10.20 -15.80
C SER A 63 13.36 -9.80 -15.07
N PHE A 64 14.31 -9.20 -15.78
CA PHE A 64 15.55 -8.72 -15.17
C PHE A 64 15.78 -7.24 -15.49
N PRO A 65 15.76 -6.33 -14.49
CA PRO A 65 15.39 -6.54 -13.08
C PRO A 65 13.94 -7.00 -12.90
N VAL A 66 13.63 -7.67 -11.79
CA VAL A 66 12.28 -8.15 -11.49
C VAL A 66 11.35 -6.96 -11.27
N GLN A 67 10.20 -6.94 -11.94
CA GLN A 67 9.25 -5.82 -11.83
C GLN A 67 8.12 -6.21 -10.89
N CYS A 68 8.08 -5.58 -9.72
CA CYS A 68 7.05 -5.78 -8.71
C CYS A 68 6.15 -4.55 -8.60
N SER A 69 4.97 -4.74 -8.04
CA SER A 69 4.03 -3.66 -7.75
C SER A 69 3.40 -3.91 -6.39
N ALA A 70 3.21 -2.85 -5.61
CA ALA A 70 2.57 -2.92 -4.31
C ALA A 70 1.83 -1.64 -3.98
N THR A 71 0.86 -1.73 -3.09
CA THR A 71 0.10 -0.60 -2.57
C THR A 71 0.43 -0.41 -1.10
N LEU A 72 0.75 0.81 -0.71
CA LEU A 72 0.87 1.17 0.70
C LEU A 72 -0.51 1.48 1.26
N LEU A 73 -0.91 0.77 2.31
CA LEU A 73 -2.21 0.92 2.98
C LEU A 73 -2.00 1.44 4.39
N ARG A 74 -2.88 2.35 4.82
CA ARG A 74 -3.09 2.68 6.23
C ARG A 74 -4.27 1.84 6.75
N LEU A 75 -4.09 1.13 7.86
CA LEU A 75 -5.04 0.12 8.35
C LEU A 75 -6.02 0.65 9.38
N ASP A 76 -5.78 1.81 9.98
CA ASP A 76 -6.67 2.44 10.96
C ASP A 76 -7.75 3.31 10.28
N HIS A 77 -8.87 3.50 10.99
CA HIS A 77 -10.09 4.14 10.46
C HIS A 77 -10.52 5.37 11.27
N GLN A 78 -9.80 5.70 12.35
CA GLN A 78 -10.18 6.75 13.28
C GLN A 78 -9.18 7.91 13.17
N PHE A 79 -9.66 9.00 12.59
CA PHE A 79 -8.97 10.27 12.48
C PHE A 79 -9.74 11.26 13.34
N LEU A 80 -9.07 11.88 14.29
CA LEU A 80 -9.71 12.86 15.17
C LEU A 80 -8.85 14.10 15.38
N ASP A 81 -7.55 14.07 15.04
CA ASP A 81 -6.66 15.21 15.25
C ASP A 81 -6.30 15.95 13.96
N GLU A 82 -6.08 17.26 14.12
CA GLU A 82 -5.57 18.18 13.10
C GLU A 82 -4.03 18.16 13.00
N GLU A 83 -3.35 17.46 13.91
CA GLU A 83 -1.88 17.40 13.94
C GLU A 83 -1.34 16.39 12.93
N GLU A 84 -0.47 16.87 12.03
CA GLU A 84 0.21 16.04 11.03
C GLU A 84 1.50 15.49 11.61
N ILE A 85 1.67 14.17 11.58
CA ILE A 85 2.88 13.48 12.01
C ILE A 85 3.58 12.85 10.82
N THR A 86 4.90 12.78 10.93
CA THR A 86 5.77 12.10 9.98
C THR A 86 6.33 10.81 10.59
N GLN A 87 6.31 9.72 9.83
CA GLN A 87 6.82 8.42 10.25
C GLN A 87 7.67 7.77 9.15
N ASP A 88 8.81 7.21 9.54
CA ASP A 88 9.62 6.34 8.68
C ASP A 88 9.15 4.88 8.82
N LEU A 89 8.79 4.27 7.70
CA LEU A 89 8.37 2.88 7.58
C LEU A 89 9.46 2.08 6.89
N ARG A 90 9.69 0.86 7.37
CA ARG A 90 10.66 -0.08 6.80
C ARG A 90 10.00 -1.41 6.51
N PHE A 91 10.19 -1.93 5.31
CA PHE A 91 9.69 -3.23 4.88
C PHE A 91 10.81 -4.06 4.26
N ASP A 92 10.89 -5.34 4.63
CA ASP A 92 11.80 -6.29 3.98
C ASP A 92 11.19 -6.77 2.66
N ILE A 93 11.95 -6.65 1.57
CA ILE A 93 11.53 -7.05 0.22
C ILE A 93 11.18 -8.54 0.17
N ASN A 94 11.95 -9.39 0.85
CA ASN A 94 11.76 -10.84 0.84
C ASN A 94 10.48 -11.23 1.58
N GLU A 95 10.10 -10.49 2.63
CA GLU A 95 8.84 -10.70 3.34
C GLU A 95 7.63 -10.29 2.50
N VAL A 96 7.78 -9.24 1.68
CA VAL A 96 6.68 -8.70 0.87
C VAL A 96 6.49 -9.48 -0.43
N PHE A 97 7.58 -9.78 -1.15
CA PHE A 97 7.51 -10.34 -2.50
C PHE A 97 8.06 -11.76 -2.61
N SER A 98 8.82 -12.26 -1.62
CA SER A 98 9.58 -13.52 -1.74
C SER A 98 10.53 -13.56 -2.96
N GLU A 99 10.98 -12.39 -3.43
CA GLU A 99 11.84 -12.22 -4.59
C GLU A 99 13.24 -11.76 -4.19
N SER A 100 14.25 -12.19 -4.96
CA SER A 100 15.61 -11.67 -4.83
C SER A 100 15.82 -10.40 -5.66
N LEU A 101 16.75 -9.55 -5.23
CA LEU A 101 17.21 -8.39 -5.98
C LEU A 101 17.95 -8.79 -7.27
N PRO A 102 17.98 -7.92 -8.30
CA PRO A 102 17.49 -6.53 -8.32
C PRO A 102 16.00 -6.41 -8.68
N ILE A 103 15.31 -5.46 -8.04
CA ILE A 103 13.89 -5.18 -8.31
C ILE A 103 13.64 -3.73 -8.78
N ILE A 104 12.60 -3.56 -9.59
CA ILE A 104 11.94 -2.28 -9.84
C ILE A 104 10.56 -2.37 -9.20
N LEU A 105 10.26 -1.48 -8.25
CA LEU A 105 9.00 -1.46 -7.52
C LEU A 105 8.13 -0.29 -8.00
N SER A 106 6.94 -0.60 -8.51
CA SER A 106 5.87 0.40 -8.66
C SER A 106 5.04 0.45 -7.37
N LEU A 107 5.26 1.49 -6.56
CA LEU A 107 4.57 1.74 -5.31
C LEU A 107 3.34 2.63 -5.55
N HIS A 108 2.16 2.09 -5.29
CA HIS A 108 0.90 2.80 -5.37
C HIS A 108 0.55 3.43 -4.02
N GLY A 109 0.26 4.72 -4.04
CA GLY A 109 -0.18 5.49 -2.87
C GLY A 109 -1.30 6.48 -3.21
N PRO A 110 -1.71 7.31 -2.23
CA PRO A 110 -2.77 8.30 -2.38
C PRO A 110 -2.54 9.27 -3.55
N ASP A 111 -1.29 9.72 -3.71
CA ASP A 111 -0.91 10.75 -4.68
C ASP A 111 -0.55 10.20 -6.07
N GLY A 112 -0.64 8.88 -6.26
CA GLY A 112 -0.32 8.21 -7.53
C GLY A 112 0.71 7.10 -7.37
N VAL A 113 1.53 6.90 -8.41
CA VAL A 113 2.49 5.80 -8.50
C VAL A 113 3.91 6.34 -8.44
N LEU A 114 4.72 5.79 -7.54
CA LEU A 114 6.15 6.04 -7.41
C LEU A 114 6.91 4.82 -7.95
N VAL A 115 7.89 5.04 -8.83
CA VAL A 115 8.74 3.96 -9.33
C VAL A 115 10.08 4.00 -8.61
N LEU A 116 10.33 2.99 -7.78
CA LEU A 116 11.56 2.84 -7.02
C LEU A 116 12.47 1.84 -7.73
N LYS A 117 13.76 2.15 -7.76
CA LYS A 117 14.79 1.31 -8.38
C LYS A 117 15.91 1.11 -7.37
N ASP A 118 16.32 -0.14 -7.21
CA ASP A 118 17.58 -0.50 -6.53
C ASP A 118 18.79 -0.18 -7.45
#